data_AF-A0A7J3WCF4-F1
#
_entry.id   AF-A0A7J3WCF4-F1
#
_cell.length_a   1.000
_cell.length_b   1.000
_cell.length_c   1.000
_cell.angle_alpha   90.00
_cell.angle_beta   90.00
_cell.angle_gamma   90.00
#
_symmetry.space_group_name_H-M   'P 1'
#
loop_
_entity.id
_entity.type
_entity.pdbx_description
1 polymer ?
#
loop_
_entity_poly.entity_id
_entity_poly.type
_entity_poly.pdbx_seq_one_letter_code
_entity_poly.pdbx_strand_id
1 'polypeptide(L)'
;MTPLEAFALALTGATAALIAYSLQRTRSDRNRASEWPFSVLGVNPDDSLDEIKKTYRSLVKKYHPDNLPRDASPQVRRLYEERLIKLNTAYKTILSIREVEPKKLTVREEMLAPVEEMLRLAKIAAEQDARKALENTYTAAETLVKTLHKSMGLVGRSSHYYDLLTDLMINDVISVEEFEVLAEARRYTNMGNGREHAPKHVHDFVEKLWEVYSKIRRRYIR
;
A
#
# COMPACT_ATOMS: atom_id res chain seq x y z
N MET A 1 57.99 29.14 3.94
CA MET A 1 56.52 29.04 4.12
C MET A 1 56.09 30.20 4.99
N THR A 2 55.27 31.10 4.47
CA THR A 2 54.79 32.27 5.21
C THR A 2 53.64 31.87 6.16
N PRO A 3 53.38 32.65 7.23
CA PRO A 3 52.23 32.42 8.10
C PRO A 3 50.89 32.38 7.33
N LEU A 4 50.80 33.10 6.22
CA LEU A 4 49.64 33.16 5.33
C LEU A 4 49.44 31.84 4.55
N GLU A 5 50.53 31.24 4.05
CA GLU A 5 50.51 29.95 3.35
C GLU A 5 50.13 28.80 4.29
N ALA A 6 50.62 28.82 5.53
CA ALA A 6 50.26 27.84 6.56
C ALA A 6 48.76 27.89 6.90
N PHE A 7 48.20 29.11 7.00
CA PHE A 7 46.79 29.33 7.27
C PHE A 7 45.90 28.89 6.10
N ALA A 8 46.30 29.20 4.86
CA ALA A 8 45.60 28.74 3.66
C ALA A 8 45.59 27.21 3.54
N LEU A 9 46.68 26.52 3.90
CA LEU A 9 46.76 25.05 3.92
C LEU A 9 45.83 24.44 4.97
N ALA A 10 45.72 25.06 6.15
CA ALA A 10 44.81 24.60 7.20
C ALA A 10 43.32 24.79 6.82
N LEU A 11 42.98 25.92 6.19
CA LEU A 11 41.62 26.22 5.73
C LEU A 11 41.17 25.26 4.60
N THR A 12 42.08 24.93 3.69
CA THR A 12 41.84 23.95 2.61
C THR A 12 41.73 22.52 3.14
N GLY A 13 42.53 22.14 4.13
CA GLY A 13 42.38 20.85 4.81
C GLY A 13 41.04 20.68 5.54
N ALA A 14 40.60 21.72 6.26
CA ALA A 14 39.32 21.70 6.97
C ALA A 14 38.11 21.64 6.02
N THR A 15 38.14 22.38 4.92
CA THR A 15 37.09 22.33 3.89
C THR A 15 37.05 20.98 3.18
N ALA A 16 38.20 20.40 2.84
CA ALA A 16 38.28 19.05 2.28
C ALA A 16 37.72 17.98 3.24
N ALA A 17 38.00 18.09 4.53
CA ALA A 17 37.47 17.19 5.56
C ALA A 17 35.93 17.30 5.70
N LEU A 18 35.38 18.51 5.68
CA LEU A 18 33.92 18.74 5.71
C LEU A 18 33.23 18.17 4.46
N ILE A 19 33.83 18.35 3.28
CA ILE A 19 33.33 17.78 2.02
C ILE A 19 33.37 16.24 2.10
N ALA A 20 34.49 15.65 2.52
CA ALA A 20 34.60 14.20 2.66
C ALA A 20 33.59 13.63 3.68
N TYR A 21 33.43 14.27 4.83
CA TYR A 21 32.45 13.87 5.86
C TYR A 21 31.01 13.94 5.32
N SER A 22 30.65 15.03 4.65
CA SER A 22 29.31 15.18 4.05
C SER A 22 29.04 14.13 2.97
N LEU A 23 30.02 13.85 2.09
CA LEU A 23 29.92 12.80 1.08
C LEU A 23 29.79 11.39 1.68
N GLN A 24 30.57 11.09 2.73
CA GLN A 24 30.53 9.80 3.42
C GLN A 24 29.19 9.61 4.14
N ARG A 25 28.67 10.66 4.79
CA ARG A 25 27.35 10.65 5.42
C ARG A 25 26.24 10.43 4.40
N THR A 26 26.30 11.13 3.26
CA THR A 26 25.32 10.97 2.17
C THR A 26 25.37 9.57 1.53
N ARG A 27 26.56 8.96 1.43
CA ARG A 27 26.72 7.55 1.00
C ARG A 27 26.15 6.57 2.03
N SER A 28 26.44 6.76 3.31
CA SER A 28 25.89 5.92 4.39
C SER A 28 24.37 5.99 4.45
N ASP A 29 23.78 7.17 4.32
CA ASP A 29 22.32 7.34 4.33
C ASP A 29 21.67 6.71 3.09
N ARG A 30 22.31 6.79 1.92
CA ARG A 30 21.86 6.07 0.71
C ARG A 30 21.93 4.56 0.87
N ASN A 31 23.03 4.02 1.41
CA ASN A 31 23.16 2.58 1.65
C ASN A 31 22.09 2.08 2.65
N ARG A 32 21.86 2.82 3.74
CA ARG A 32 20.78 2.51 4.69
C ARG A 32 19.40 2.57 4.04
N ALA A 33 19.15 3.56 3.18
CA ALA A 33 17.89 3.67 2.45
C ALA A 33 17.69 2.50 1.48
N SER A 34 18.75 2.00 0.84
CA SER A 34 18.67 0.81 -0.01
C SER A 34 18.55 -0.51 0.76
N GLU A 35 19.08 -0.61 1.98
CA GLU A 35 19.03 -1.83 2.81
C GLU A 35 17.74 -1.97 3.63
N TRP A 36 17.14 -0.84 4.03
CA TRP A 36 15.91 -0.81 4.84
C TRP A 36 14.78 -1.71 4.32
N PRO A 37 14.41 -1.68 3.02
CA PRO A 37 13.25 -2.43 2.58
C PRO A 37 13.47 -3.95 2.61
N PHE A 38 14.68 -4.42 2.27
CA PHE A 38 15.05 -5.83 2.41
C PHE A 38 15.06 -6.27 3.88
N SER A 39 15.60 -5.42 4.76
CA SER A 39 15.62 -5.66 6.21
C SER A 39 14.22 -5.72 6.82
N VAL A 40 13.28 -4.88 6.36
CA VAL A 40 11.88 -4.90 6.83
C VAL A 40 11.19 -6.22 6.51
N LEU A 41 11.46 -6.79 5.32
CA LEU A 41 10.95 -8.12 4.92
C LEU A 41 11.79 -9.27 5.47
N GLY A 42 12.99 -9.02 5.99
CA GLY A 42 13.91 -10.06 6.47
C GLY A 42 14.47 -10.93 5.34
N VAL A 43 14.72 -10.33 4.18
CA VAL A 43 15.27 -10.98 2.98
C VAL A 43 16.65 -10.39 2.64
N ASN A 44 17.46 -11.12 1.88
CA ASN A 44 18.74 -10.62 1.38
C ASN A 44 18.52 -9.79 0.09
N PRO A 45 19.24 -8.67 -0.10
CA PRO A 45 19.30 -7.97 -1.39
C PRO A 45 19.62 -8.85 -2.61
N ASP A 46 20.25 -10.01 -2.43
CA ASP A 46 20.57 -10.97 -3.48
C ASP A 46 19.49 -12.06 -3.70
N ASP A 47 18.47 -12.14 -2.83
CA ASP A 47 17.41 -13.16 -2.94
C ASP A 47 16.65 -13.02 -4.27
N SER A 48 16.15 -14.13 -4.82
CA SER A 48 15.35 -14.06 -6.04
C SER A 48 14.04 -13.28 -5.81
N LEU A 49 13.50 -12.66 -6.86
CA LEU A 49 12.21 -11.95 -6.76
C LEU A 49 11.07 -12.86 -6.29
N ASP A 50 11.12 -14.14 -6.63
CA ASP A 50 10.07 -15.10 -6.24
C ASP A 50 10.16 -15.49 -4.77
N GLU A 51 11.37 -15.60 -4.21
CA GLU A 51 11.57 -15.75 -2.77
C GLU A 51 11.09 -14.52 -2.01
N ILE A 52 11.43 -13.32 -2.49
CA ILE A 52 10.95 -12.06 -1.88
C ILE A 52 9.42 -12.00 -1.90
N LYS A 53 8.77 -12.33 -3.03
CA LYS A 53 7.30 -12.42 -3.14
C LYS A 53 6.72 -13.42 -2.15
N LYS A 54 7.34 -14.59 -2.00
CA LYS A 54 6.89 -15.65 -1.08
C LYS A 54 6.97 -15.18 0.37
N THR A 55 8.09 -14.58 0.76
CA THR A 55 8.28 -14.02 2.11
C THR A 55 7.29 -12.90 2.38
N TYR A 56 7.11 -11.97 1.43
CA TYR A 56 6.13 -10.91 1.52
C TYR A 56 4.70 -11.45 1.74
N ARG A 57 4.23 -12.43 0.93
CA ARG A 57 2.92 -13.07 1.15
C ARG A 57 2.77 -13.62 2.55
N SER A 58 3.79 -14.33 3.04
CA SER A 58 3.77 -14.92 4.38
C SER A 58 3.66 -13.86 5.48
N LEU A 59 4.37 -12.75 5.34
CA LEU A 59 4.33 -11.64 6.29
C LEU A 59 2.98 -10.93 6.26
N VAL A 60 2.44 -10.60 5.08
CA VAL A 60 1.11 -9.98 4.95
C VAL A 60 0.04 -10.88 5.57
N LYS A 61 0.08 -12.18 5.28
CA LYS A 61 -0.82 -13.15 5.92
C LYS A 61 -0.68 -13.12 7.44
N LYS A 62 0.54 -13.08 7.99
CA LYS A 62 0.75 -13.02 9.45
C LYS A 62 0.15 -11.76 10.11
N TYR A 63 0.31 -10.59 9.48
CA TYR A 63 -0.15 -9.31 10.03
C TYR A 63 -1.53 -8.87 9.54
N HIS A 64 -2.24 -9.79 8.90
CA HIS A 64 -3.55 -9.58 8.35
C HIS A 64 -4.60 -9.23 9.43
N PRO A 65 -5.49 -8.24 9.24
CA PRO A 65 -6.46 -7.85 10.25
C PRO A 65 -7.50 -8.93 10.57
N ASP A 66 -7.89 -9.77 9.61
CA ASP A 66 -8.77 -10.93 9.88
C ASP A 66 -8.09 -12.03 10.72
N ASN A 67 -6.76 -11.99 10.89
CA ASN A 67 -6.05 -12.92 11.78
C ASN A 67 -5.97 -12.39 13.23
N LEU A 68 -6.43 -11.16 13.48
CA LEU A 68 -6.52 -10.63 14.83
C LEU A 68 -7.73 -11.23 15.56
N PRO A 69 -7.57 -11.62 16.83
CA PRO A 69 -8.70 -11.93 17.70
C PRO A 69 -9.70 -10.77 17.75
N ARG A 70 -10.99 -11.08 17.86
CA ARG A 70 -12.05 -10.05 17.91
C ARG A 70 -11.86 -9.08 19.07
N ASP A 71 -11.35 -9.57 20.19
CA ASP A 71 -11.03 -8.87 21.43
C ASP A 71 -9.65 -8.21 21.46
N ALA A 72 -8.88 -8.27 20.36
CA ALA A 72 -7.59 -7.59 20.27
C ALA A 72 -7.72 -6.10 20.58
N SER A 73 -6.86 -5.61 21.47
CA SER A 73 -6.87 -4.22 21.91
C SER A 73 -6.63 -3.24 20.75
N PRO A 74 -7.11 -1.99 20.86
CA PRO A 74 -6.83 -0.96 19.85
C PRO A 74 -5.33 -0.76 19.59
N GLN A 75 -4.49 -0.91 20.61
CA GLN A 75 -3.03 -0.81 20.49
C GLN A 75 -2.45 -1.93 19.64
N VAL A 76 -2.92 -3.18 19.84
CA VAL A 76 -2.48 -4.33 19.03
C VAL A 76 -2.92 -4.17 17.58
N ARG A 77 -4.16 -3.74 17.35
CA ARG A 77 -4.69 -3.47 16.00
C ARG A 77 -3.83 -2.43 15.26
N ARG A 78 -3.48 -1.33 15.92
CA ARG A 78 -2.60 -0.29 15.36
C ARG A 78 -1.21 -0.84 15.02
N LEU A 79 -0.61 -1.65 15.91
CA LEU A 79 0.70 -2.24 15.65
C LEU A 79 0.69 -3.15 14.41
N TYR A 80 -0.36 -3.94 14.22
CA TYR A 80 -0.52 -4.80 13.05
C TYR A 80 -0.70 -3.98 11.77
N GLU A 81 -1.53 -2.94 11.83
CA GLU A 81 -1.73 -2.01 10.72
C GLU A 81 -0.42 -1.31 10.34
N GLU A 82 0.28 -0.69 11.29
CA GLU A 82 1.58 -0.07 11.05
C GLU A 82 2.60 -1.05 10.47
N ARG A 83 2.58 -2.31 10.93
CA ARG A 83 3.47 -3.34 10.40
C ARG A 83 3.11 -3.68 8.96
N LEU A 84 1.82 -3.82 8.64
CA LEU A 84 1.36 -4.12 7.29
C LEU A 84 1.72 -3.00 6.30
N ILE A 85 1.53 -1.73 6.70
CA ILE A 85 1.95 -0.57 5.91
C ILE A 85 3.45 -0.63 5.64
N LYS A 86 4.28 -0.83 6.67
CA LYS A 86 5.74 -0.96 6.53
C LYS A 86 6.14 -2.08 5.56
N LEU A 87 5.46 -3.24 5.63
CA LEU A 87 5.71 -4.36 4.71
C LEU A 87 5.36 -4.01 3.26
N ASN A 88 4.20 -3.36 3.05
CA ASN A 88 3.75 -2.94 1.73
C ASN A 88 4.68 -1.89 1.12
N THR A 89 5.07 -0.88 1.90
CA THR A 89 6.04 0.14 1.48
C THR A 89 7.37 -0.50 1.13
N ALA A 90 7.92 -1.35 2.01
CA ALA A 90 9.19 -2.01 1.76
C ALA A 90 9.16 -2.84 0.47
N TYR A 91 8.11 -3.64 0.26
CA TYR A 91 7.97 -4.43 -0.96
C TYR A 91 7.89 -3.55 -2.22
N LYS A 92 7.10 -2.47 -2.21
CA LYS A 92 7.07 -1.51 -3.32
C LYS A 92 8.43 -0.89 -3.59
N THR A 93 9.15 -0.49 -2.55
CA THR A 93 10.51 0.05 -2.69
C THR A 93 11.46 -0.97 -3.33
N ILE A 94 11.37 -2.26 -2.98
CA ILE A 94 12.18 -3.31 -3.63
C ILE A 94 11.85 -3.42 -5.12
N LEU A 95 10.57 -3.41 -5.49
CA LEU A 95 10.19 -3.44 -6.91
C LEU A 95 10.79 -2.26 -7.68
N SER A 96 10.76 -1.06 -7.10
CA SER A 96 11.38 0.12 -7.71
C SER A 96 12.91 0.02 -7.78
N ILE A 97 13.58 -0.43 -6.72
CA ILE A 97 15.05 -0.63 -6.70
C ILE A 97 15.48 -1.64 -7.77
N ARG A 98 14.69 -2.69 -7.96
CA ARG A 98 14.96 -3.74 -8.94
C ARG A 98 14.39 -3.46 -10.32
N GLU A 99 13.86 -2.24 -10.53
CA GLU A 99 13.29 -1.78 -11.80
C GLU A 99 12.29 -2.77 -12.40
N VAL A 100 11.51 -3.43 -11.53
CA VAL A 100 10.53 -4.42 -11.97
C VAL A 100 9.41 -3.69 -12.68
N GLU A 101 9.20 -4.02 -13.95
CA GLU A 101 8.11 -3.41 -14.72
C GLU A 101 6.75 -3.76 -14.11
N PRO A 102 5.85 -2.76 -13.94
CA PRO A 102 4.49 -3.00 -13.48
C PRO A 102 3.75 -3.94 -14.43
N LYS A 103 2.89 -4.79 -13.88
CA LYS A 103 2.05 -5.65 -14.72
C LYS A 103 1.09 -4.79 -15.54
N LYS A 104 1.22 -4.86 -16.86
CA LYS A 104 0.28 -4.23 -17.78
C LYS A 104 -1.06 -4.97 -17.67
N LEU A 105 -2.09 -4.23 -17.28
CA LEU A 105 -3.46 -4.72 -17.17
C LEU A 105 -4.33 -3.96 -18.16
N THR A 106 -5.18 -4.68 -18.88
CA THR A 106 -6.21 -4.10 -19.73
C THR A 106 -7.55 -4.50 -19.18
N VAL A 107 -8.37 -3.51 -18.81
CA VAL A 107 -9.71 -3.72 -18.28
C VAL A 107 -10.67 -3.01 -19.22
N ARG A 108 -11.68 -3.75 -19.71
CA ARG A 108 -12.71 -3.17 -20.58
C ARG A 108 -13.68 -2.35 -19.73
N GLU A 109 -14.21 -1.27 -20.29
CA GLU A 109 -15.08 -0.32 -19.56
C GLU A 109 -16.27 -1.02 -18.88
N GLU A 110 -16.92 -1.95 -19.59
CA GLU A 110 -18.09 -2.67 -19.08
C GLU A 110 -17.78 -3.53 -17.85
N MET A 111 -16.52 -3.88 -17.61
CA MET A 111 -16.12 -4.64 -16.42
C MET A 111 -16.10 -3.78 -15.15
N LEU A 112 -15.95 -2.46 -15.30
CA LEU A 112 -15.90 -1.51 -14.20
C LEU A 112 -17.19 -0.72 -14.01
N ALA A 113 -18.08 -0.71 -15.01
CA ALA A 113 -19.40 -0.08 -14.90
C ALA A 113 -20.21 -0.48 -13.64
N PRO A 114 -20.22 -1.76 -13.19
CA PRO A 114 -20.90 -2.11 -11.94
C PRO A 114 -20.29 -1.44 -10.71
N VAL A 115 -18.96 -1.27 -10.67
CA VAL A 115 -18.25 -0.60 -9.58
C VAL A 115 -18.66 0.86 -9.51
N GLU A 116 -18.70 1.53 -10.68
CA GLU A 116 -19.09 2.94 -10.77
C GLU A 116 -20.51 3.17 -10.24
N GLU A 117 -21.45 2.34 -10.67
CA GLU A 117 -22.85 2.47 -10.23
C GLU A 117 -22.97 2.23 -8.72
N MET A 118 -22.30 1.21 -8.17
CA MET A 118 -22.30 0.98 -6.72
C MET A 118 -21.74 2.17 -5.94
N LEU A 119 -20.66 2.79 -6.41
CA LEU A 119 -20.12 3.98 -5.76
C LEU A 119 -21.04 5.20 -5.90
N ARG A 120 -21.73 5.37 -7.04
CA ARG A 120 -22.73 6.41 -7.23
C ARG A 120 -23.89 6.23 -6.26
N LEU A 121 -24.38 5.00 -6.10
CA LEU A 121 -25.41 4.65 -5.12
C LEU A 121 -24.92 4.85 -3.68
N ALA A 122 -23.65 4.58 -3.40
CA ALA A 122 -23.05 4.85 -2.09
C ALA A 122 -23.03 6.34 -1.78
N LYS A 123 -22.68 7.21 -2.75
CA LYS A 123 -22.70 8.67 -2.58
C LYS A 123 -24.09 9.19 -2.25
N ILE A 124 -25.11 8.75 -3.01
CA ILE A 124 -26.50 9.14 -2.76
C ILE A 124 -26.95 8.68 -1.37
N ALA A 125 -26.61 7.45 -0.99
CA ALA A 125 -26.96 6.91 0.31
C ALA A 125 -26.23 7.61 1.47
N ALA A 126 -25.04 8.16 1.27
CA ALA A 126 -24.23 8.75 2.35
C ALA A 126 -24.93 9.92 3.06
N GLU A 127 -25.87 10.59 2.40
CA GLU A 127 -26.66 11.70 2.98
C GLU A 127 -27.84 11.23 3.83
N GLN A 128 -28.34 10.02 3.61
CA GLN A 128 -29.65 9.57 4.10
C GLN A 128 -29.58 8.27 4.92
N ASP A 129 -28.69 7.35 4.53
CA ASP A 129 -28.53 6.03 5.11
C ASP A 129 -27.05 5.62 5.06
N ALA A 130 -26.35 5.92 6.16
CA ALA A 130 -24.95 5.60 6.35
C ALA A 130 -24.64 4.10 6.25
N ARG A 131 -25.56 3.23 6.68
CA ARG A 131 -25.35 1.78 6.63
C ARG A 131 -25.40 1.30 5.19
N LYS A 132 -26.41 1.73 4.44
CA LYS A 132 -26.54 1.42 3.02
C LYS A 132 -25.39 2.01 2.19
N ALA A 133 -24.93 3.20 2.54
CA ALA A 133 -23.74 3.80 1.93
C ALA A 133 -22.52 2.89 2.13
N LEU A 134 -22.23 2.48 3.36
CA LEU A 134 -21.11 1.58 3.67
C LEU A 134 -21.23 0.21 3.00
N GLU A 135 -22.43 -0.36 2.92
CA GLU A 135 -22.69 -1.62 2.22
C GLU A 135 -22.39 -1.51 0.71
N ASN A 136 -22.87 -0.44 0.07
CA ASN A 136 -22.58 -0.16 -1.34
C ASN A 136 -21.08 0.08 -1.56
N THR A 137 -20.43 0.85 -0.68
CA THR A 137 -18.98 1.13 -0.73
C THR A 137 -18.17 -0.16 -0.61
N TYR A 138 -18.51 -1.03 0.33
CA TYR A 138 -17.85 -2.32 0.47
C TYR A 138 -18.04 -3.20 -0.77
N THR A 139 -19.28 -3.31 -1.26
CA THR A 139 -19.59 -4.13 -2.43
C THR A 139 -18.85 -3.62 -3.67
N ALA A 140 -18.72 -2.29 -3.82
CA ALA A 140 -17.91 -1.68 -4.86
C ALA A 140 -16.43 -2.05 -4.75
N ALA A 141 -15.83 -1.92 -3.56
CA ALA A 141 -14.43 -2.28 -3.33
C ALA A 141 -14.17 -3.77 -3.61
N GLU A 142 -15.05 -4.65 -3.14
CA GLU A 142 -14.97 -6.09 -3.39
C GLU A 142 -15.07 -6.42 -4.89
N THR A 143 -16.02 -5.80 -5.58
CA THR A 143 -16.20 -5.97 -7.02
C THR A 143 -14.99 -5.48 -7.79
N LEU A 144 -14.45 -4.30 -7.44
CA LEU A 144 -13.25 -3.75 -8.06
C LEU A 144 -12.05 -4.69 -7.92
N VAL A 145 -11.76 -5.14 -6.70
CA VAL A 145 -10.65 -6.06 -6.42
C VAL A 145 -10.79 -7.36 -7.20
N LYS A 146 -11.98 -7.97 -7.21
CA LYS A 146 -12.24 -9.20 -7.97
C LYS A 146 -12.11 -8.99 -9.47
N THR A 147 -12.60 -7.87 -10.00
CA THR A 147 -12.48 -7.53 -11.42
C THR A 147 -11.02 -7.38 -11.83
N LEU A 148 -10.23 -6.60 -11.08
CA LEU A 148 -8.80 -6.43 -11.35
C LEU A 148 -8.05 -7.77 -11.29
N HIS A 149 -8.34 -8.59 -10.27
CA HIS A 149 -7.70 -9.90 -10.11
C HIS A 149 -8.03 -10.86 -11.24
N LYS A 150 -9.30 -10.91 -11.67
CA LYS A 150 -9.73 -11.69 -12.83
C LYS A 150 -9.03 -11.23 -14.11
N SER A 151 -8.91 -9.92 -14.32
CA SER A 151 -8.22 -9.34 -15.48
C SER A 151 -6.72 -9.65 -15.50
N MET A 152 -6.10 -9.97 -14.36
CA MET A 152 -4.71 -10.45 -14.31
C MET A 152 -4.52 -11.89 -14.81
N GLY A 153 -5.60 -12.63 -15.06
CA GLY A 153 -5.58 -14.06 -15.41
C GLY A 153 -5.29 -14.98 -14.22
N LEU A 154 -5.47 -14.51 -12.98
CA LEU A 154 -5.14 -15.26 -11.76
C LEU A 154 -6.31 -16.08 -11.19
N VAL A 155 -7.23 -16.52 -12.06
CA VAL A 155 -8.45 -17.22 -11.65
C VAL A 155 -8.12 -18.52 -10.89
N GLY A 156 -8.72 -18.70 -9.70
CA GLY A 156 -8.64 -19.95 -8.94
C GLY A 156 -7.57 -20.05 -7.85
N ARG A 157 -6.82 -18.97 -7.53
CA ARG A 157 -5.77 -19.00 -6.50
C ARG A 157 -6.24 -18.76 -5.05
N SER A 158 -7.24 -17.91 -4.83
CA SER A 158 -7.91 -17.72 -3.53
C SER A 158 -9.24 -16.99 -3.75
N SER A 159 -10.23 -17.23 -2.88
CA SER A 159 -11.49 -16.47 -2.84
C SER A 159 -11.50 -15.40 -1.75
N HIS A 160 -10.47 -15.32 -0.91
CA HIS A 160 -10.43 -14.43 0.25
C HIS A 160 -10.03 -13.01 -0.15
N TYR A 161 -10.80 -12.00 0.27
CA TYR A 161 -10.68 -10.61 -0.19
C TYR A 161 -9.23 -10.06 -0.13
N TYR A 162 -8.56 -10.25 0.99
CA TYR A 162 -7.20 -9.75 1.16
C TYR A 162 -6.11 -10.56 0.48
N ASP A 163 -6.35 -11.84 0.19
CA ASP A 163 -5.41 -12.59 -0.67
C ASP A 163 -5.43 -11.96 -2.07
N LEU A 164 -6.61 -11.56 -2.56
CA LEU A 164 -6.74 -10.83 -3.82
C LEU A 164 -6.02 -9.47 -3.77
N LEU A 165 -6.18 -8.70 -2.70
CA LEU A 165 -5.46 -7.43 -2.52
C LEU A 165 -3.94 -7.63 -2.48
N THR A 166 -3.48 -8.68 -1.80
CA THR A 166 -2.05 -9.02 -1.72
C THR A 166 -1.52 -9.38 -3.11
N ASP A 167 -2.26 -10.16 -3.90
CA ASP A 167 -1.90 -10.47 -5.27
C ASP A 167 -1.85 -9.21 -6.16
N LEU A 168 -2.79 -8.29 -6.01
CA LEU A 168 -2.77 -7.01 -6.73
C LEU A 168 -1.55 -6.17 -6.36
N MET A 169 -1.18 -6.13 -5.07
CA MET A 169 0.05 -5.46 -4.61
C MET A 169 1.32 -6.10 -5.18
N ILE A 170 1.39 -7.43 -5.17
CA ILE A 170 2.53 -8.21 -5.66
C ILE A 170 2.81 -7.95 -7.13
N ASN A 171 1.74 -7.83 -7.93
CA ASN A 171 1.82 -7.62 -9.37
C ASN A 171 1.85 -6.13 -9.74
N ASP A 172 2.04 -5.24 -8.75
CA ASP A 172 2.11 -3.79 -8.96
C ASP A 172 0.88 -3.19 -9.65
N VAL A 173 -0.30 -3.76 -9.38
CA VAL A 173 -1.58 -3.28 -9.94
C VAL A 173 -2.18 -2.13 -9.11
N ILE A 174 -1.95 -2.15 -7.81
CA ILE A 174 -2.42 -1.11 -6.88
C ILE A 174 -1.26 -0.55 -6.07
N SER A 175 -1.35 0.71 -5.66
CA SER A 175 -0.37 1.35 -4.75
C SER A 175 -0.59 0.95 -3.28
N VAL A 176 0.33 1.36 -2.40
CA VAL A 176 0.18 1.13 -0.94
C VAL A 176 -1.07 1.83 -0.42
N GLU A 177 -1.28 3.08 -0.84
CA GLU A 177 -2.42 3.90 -0.44
C GLU A 177 -3.74 3.33 -0.95
N GLU A 178 -3.75 2.82 -2.20
CA GLU A 178 -4.92 2.15 -2.77
C GLU A 178 -5.24 0.85 -2.01
N PHE A 179 -4.21 0.07 -1.64
CA PHE A 179 -4.39 -1.11 -0.80
C PHE A 179 -5.01 -0.76 0.55
N GLU A 180 -4.55 0.30 1.22
CA GLU A 180 -5.06 0.72 2.53
C GLU A 180 -6.54 1.10 2.46
N VAL A 181 -6.94 1.92 1.49
CA VAL A 181 -8.36 2.33 1.31
C VAL A 181 -9.24 1.11 1.01
N LEU A 182 -8.79 0.21 0.13
CA LEU A 182 -9.54 -1.00 -0.19
C LEU A 182 -9.61 -1.96 1.01
N ALA A 183 -8.54 -2.08 1.79
CA ALA A 183 -8.53 -2.86 3.03
C ALA A 183 -9.47 -2.28 4.09
N GLU A 184 -9.56 -0.95 4.19
CA GLU A 184 -10.46 -0.27 5.12
C GLU A 184 -11.93 -0.61 4.84
N ALA A 185 -12.33 -0.74 3.56
CA ALA A 185 -13.71 -1.07 3.18
C ALA A 185 -14.24 -2.33 3.86
N ARG A 186 -13.38 -3.34 4.05
CA ARG A 186 -13.76 -4.61 4.71
C ARG A 186 -14.13 -4.42 6.18
N ARG A 187 -13.52 -3.44 6.87
CA ARG A 187 -13.73 -3.22 8.32
C ARG A 187 -15.19 -2.88 8.65
N TYR A 188 -15.90 -2.24 7.72
CA TYR A 188 -17.29 -1.82 7.92
C TYR A 188 -18.31 -2.96 7.80
N THR A 189 -17.96 -4.09 7.17
CA THR A 189 -18.85 -5.27 7.11
C THR A 189 -18.91 -6.08 8.40
N ASN A 190 -17.88 -5.97 9.24
CA ASN A 190 -17.80 -6.68 10.52
C ASN A 190 -18.53 -5.94 11.66
N MET A 191 -19.17 -4.80 11.40
CA MET A 191 -19.96 -4.03 12.38
C MET A 191 -21.39 -4.57 12.59
N GLY A 192 -21.64 -5.84 12.25
CA GLY A 192 -22.88 -6.51 12.61
C GLY A 192 -23.01 -6.68 14.14
N ASN A 193 -24.03 -6.02 14.70
CA ASN A 193 -24.64 -6.22 16.04
C ASN A 193 -24.28 -5.27 17.19
N GLY A 194 -23.66 -4.11 16.99
CA GLY A 194 -23.44 -3.23 18.14
C GLY A 194 -23.09 -1.78 17.83
N ARG A 195 -24.07 -0.92 18.14
CA ARG A 195 -24.01 0.54 18.35
C ARG A 195 -24.09 1.41 17.09
N GLU A 196 -25.23 2.09 17.02
CA GLU A 196 -25.53 3.30 16.24
C GLU A 196 -24.43 4.35 16.38
N HIS A 197 -23.43 4.32 15.51
CA HIS A 197 -22.69 5.52 15.12
C HIS A 197 -22.33 5.30 13.66
N ALA A 198 -23.12 5.87 12.75
CA ALA A 198 -22.61 6.18 11.42
C ALA A 198 -21.25 6.89 11.64
N PRO A 199 -20.15 6.44 11.02
CA PRO A 199 -18.93 7.21 11.05
C PRO A 199 -19.25 8.65 10.66
N LYS A 200 -18.77 9.65 11.40
CA LYS A 200 -18.77 11.06 10.94
C LYS A 200 -18.12 11.24 9.56
N HIS A 201 -17.47 10.19 9.07
CA HIS A 201 -16.62 10.12 7.89
C HIS A 201 -17.15 9.17 6.82
N VAL A 202 -18.42 8.73 6.83
CA VAL A 202 -18.94 7.86 5.76
C VAL A 202 -18.82 8.53 4.40
N HIS A 203 -19.21 9.79 4.31
CA HIS A 203 -19.05 10.59 3.10
C HIS A 203 -17.57 10.66 2.67
N ASP A 204 -16.67 11.02 3.59
CA ASP A 204 -15.23 11.08 3.33
C ASP A 204 -14.68 9.73 2.83
N PHE A 205 -15.16 8.61 3.39
CA PHE A 205 -14.73 7.28 2.99
C PHE A 205 -15.25 6.88 1.60
N VAL A 206 -16.51 7.18 1.30
CA VAL A 206 -17.09 6.99 -0.04
C VAL A 206 -16.30 7.78 -1.08
N GLU A 207 -15.95 9.05 -0.78
CA GLU A 207 -15.14 9.89 -1.65
C GLU A 207 -13.72 9.34 -1.84
N LYS A 208 -13.06 8.90 -0.77
CA LYS A 208 -11.74 8.24 -0.87
C LYS A 208 -11.78 7.02 -1.78
N LEU A 209 -12.79 6.16 -1.65
CA LEU A 209 -12.91 4.99 -2.53
C LEU A 209 -13.22 5.39 -3.97
N TRP A 210 -14.03 6.43 -4.18
CA TRP A 210 -14.29 7.00 -5.51
C TRP A 210 -13.00 7.51 -6.18
N GLU A 211 -12.14 8.19 -5.42
CA GLU A 211 -10.84 8.65 -5.93
C GLU A 211 -9.93 7.48 -6.31
N VAL A 212 -9.86 6.45 -5.47
CA VAL A 212 -9.09 5.22 -5.76
C VAL A 212 -9.61 4.55 -7.03
N TYR A 213 -10.94 4.35 -7.14
CA TYR A 213 -11.57 3.83 -8.35
C TYR A 213 -11.21 4.67 -9.58
N SER A 214 -11.34 6.00 -9.49
CA SER A 214 -11.06 6.91 -10.61
C SER A 214 -9.60 6.86 -11.06
N LYS A 215 -8.64 6.74 -10.12
CA LYS A 215 -7.21 6.57 -10.43
C LYS A 215 -6.96 5.24 -11.15
N ILE A 216 -7.51 4.14 -10.64
CA ILE A 216 -7.39 2.80 -11.24
C ILE A 216 -8.03 2.75 -12.62
N ARG A 217 -9.24 3.30 -12.78
CA ARG A 217 -9.95 3.42 -14.06
C ARG A 217 -9.11 4.13 -15.11
N ARG A 218 -8.56 5.32 -14.79
CA ARG A 218 -7.65 6.06 -15.69
C ARG A 218 -6.37 5.28 -16.02
N ARG A 219 -5.90 4.41 -15.11
CA ARG A 219 -4.67 3.64 -15.30
C ARG A 219 -4.85 2.47 -16.27
N TYR A 220 -6.02 1.80 -16.25
CA TYR A 220 -6.18 0.49 -16.90
C TYR A 220 -7.29 0.37 -17.94
N ILE A 221 -8.23 1.33 -17.99
CA ILE A 221 -9.18 1.39 -19.10
C ILE A 221 -8.49 2.06 -20.29
N ARG A 222 -8.65 1.45 -21.46
CA ARG A 222 -8.23 1.98 -22.76
C ARG A 222 -9.32 1.73 -23.78
#